data_AF-A0A537ULR8-F1
#
_entry.id   AF-A0A537ULR8-F1
#
_cell.length_a   1.000
_cell.length_b   1.000
_cell.length_c   1.000
_cell.angle_alpha   90.00
_cell.angle_beta   90.00
_cell.angle_gamma   90.00
#
_symmetry.space_group_name_H-M   'P 1'
#
loop_
_entity.id
_entity.type
_entity.pdbx_description
1 polymer ?
#
loop_
_entity_poly.entity_id
_entity_poly.type
_entity_poly.pdbx_seq_one_letter_code
_entity_poly.pdbx_strand_id
1 'polypeptide(L)' 'GDARMLLVAIPNAFEAGQIVEQARAANPRLEIVARAHFDAEVEHLLQHGADIVIMGEREIARSMLERAARQVRAES' A
#
# COMPACT_ATOMS: atom_id res chain seq x y z
N GLY A 1 -14.63 1.75 21.93
CA GLY A 1 -13.52 0.89 21.47
C GLY A 1 -13.27 1.31 20.06
N ASP A 2 -12.13 1.96 19.81
CA ASP A 2 -11.95 2.75 18.60
C ASP A 2 -11.10 1.99 17.58
N ALA A 3 -11.38 2.19 16.29
CA ALA A 3 -10.58 1.63 15.22
C ALA A 3 -9.12 2.10 15.33
N ARG A 4 -8.18 1.17 15.16
CA ARG A 4 -6.74 1.44 15.22
C ARG A 4 -6.10 1.63 13.86
N MET A 5 -6.67 1.00 12.83
CA MET A 5 -6.14 1.00 11.47
C MET A 5 -7.27 0.85 10.45
N LEU A 6 -7.08 1.46 9.27
CA LEU A 6 -7.90 1.27 8.08
C LEU A 6 -7.06 0.68 6.95
N LEU A 7 -7.58 -0.39 6.33
CA LEU A 7 -6.99 -1.01 5.14
C LEU A 7 -7.85 -0.68 3.92
N VAL A 8 -7.28 0.03 2.94
CA VAL A 8 -7.95 0.38 1.67
C VAL A 8 -7.35 -0.46 0.54
N ALA A 9 -8.04 -1.54 0.17
CA ALA A 9 -7.57 -2.53 -0.79
C ALA A 9 -8.55 -2.70 -1.98
N ILE A 10 -9.08 -1.59 -2.49
CA ILE A 10 -9.95 -1.59 -3.67
C ILE A 10 -9.13 -1.37 -4.96
N PRO A 11 -9.61 -1.82 -6.13
CA PRO A 11 -8.84 -1.75 -7.37
C PRO A 11 -8.59 -0.33 -7.91
N ASN A 12 -9.50 0.62 -7.64
CA ASN A 12 -9.42 1.97 -8.18
C ASN A 12 -8.73 2.91 -7.20
N ALA A 13 -7.52 3.38 -7.56
CA ALA A 13 -6.73 4.27 -6.71
C ALA A 13 -7.36 5.65 -6.49
N PHE A 14 -8.16 6.16 -7.44
CA PHE A 14 -8.83 7.46 -7.29
C PHE A 14 -9.97 7.38 -6.27
N GLU A 15 -10.78 6.32 -6.33
CA GLU A 15 -11.81 6.05 -5.33
C GLU A 15 -11.18 5.79 -3.96
N ALA A 16 -10.05 5.07 -3.93
CA ALA A 16 -9.30 4.83 -2.71
C ALA A 16 -8.78 6.13 -2.10
N GLY A 17 -8.31 7.08 -2.90
CA GLY A 17 -7.90 8.41 -2.44
C GLY A 17 -9.01 9.14 -1.68
N GLN A 18 -10.25 9.08 -2.18
CA GLN A 18 -11.41 9.68 -1.49
C GLN A 18 -11.73 8.99 -0.16
N ILE A 19 -11.62 7.66 -0.08
CA ILE A 19 -11.78 6.92 1.18
C ILE A 19 -10.70 7.35 2.18
N VAL A 20 -9.45 7.46 1.74
CA VAL A 20 -8.30 7.86 2.56
C VAL A 20 -8.49 9.28 3.10
N GLU A 21 -8.87 10.22 2.24
CA GLU A 21 -9.11 11.62 2.61
C GLU A 21 -10.20 11.74 3.68
N GLN A 22 -11.35 11.07 3.46
CA GLN A 22 -12.45 11.08 4.42
C GLN A 22 -12.07 10.43 5.76
N ALA A 23 -11.36 9.30 5.72
CA ALA A 23 -10.90 8.62 6.92
C ALA A 23 -9.91 9.49 7.73
N ARG A 24 -8.98 10.16 7.04
CA ARG A 24 -8.02 11.07 7.67
C ARG A 24 -8.72 12.28 8.31
N ALA A 25 -9.71 12.85 7.63
CA ALA A 25 -10.51 13.95 8.17
C ALA A 25 -11.31 13.54 9.42
N ALA A 26 -11.90 12.33 9.41
CA ALA A 26 -12.67 11.80 10.53
C ALA A 26 -11.80 11.44 11.75
N ASN A 27 -10.60 10.90 11.53
CA ASN A 27 -9.66 10.58 12.61
C ASN A 27 -8.20 10.81 12.17
N PRO A 28 -7.62 11.96 12.53
CA PRO A 28 -6.24 12.29 12.20
C PRO A 28 -5.19 11.31 12.74
N ARG A 29 -5.53 10.47 13.72
CA ARG A 29 -4.63 9.49 14.34
C ARG A 29 -4.83 8.06 13.84
N LEU A 30 -5.79 7.83 12.94
CA LEU A 30 -6.02 6.50 12.38
C LEU A 30 -4.85 6.15 11.46
N GLU A 31 -4.25 4.97 11.63
CA GLU A 31 -3.26 4.49 10.68
C GLU A 31 -3.97 4.00 9.41
N ILE A 32 -3.56 4.48 8.24
CA ILE A 32 -4.19 4.17 6.96
C ILE A 32 -3.17 3.51 6.04
N VAL A 33 -3.45 2.26 5.68
CA VAL A 33 -2.67 1.49 4.71
C VAL A 33 -3.50 1.30 3.44
N ALA A 34 -2.95 1.72 2.30
CA ALA A 34 -3.62 1.59 1.01
C ALA A 34 -2.84 0.68 0.05
N ARG A 35 -3.52 0.14 -0.96
CA ARG A 35 -2.93 -0.61 -2.07
C ARG A 35 -2.88 0.23 -3.33
N ALA A 36 -1.81 0.08 -4.11
CA ALA A 36 -1.63 0.67 -5.43
C ALA A 36 -1.12 -0.37 -6.45
N HIS A 37 -1.20 0.00 -7.73
CA HIS A 37 -0.68 -0.74 -8.88
C HIS A 37 0.41 0.01 -9.66
N PHE A 38 0.41 1.35 -9.61
CA PHE A 38 1.35 2.21 -10.33
C PHE A 38 1.97 3.27 -9.42
N ASP A 39 3.15 3.78 -9.79
CA ASP A 39 3.85 4.81 -9.01
C ASP A 39 2.99 6.08 -8.82
N ALA A 40 2.27 6.49 -9.87
CA ALA A 40 1.35 7.63 -9.80
C ALA A 40 0.20 7.42 -8.80
N GLU A 41 -0.26 6.19 -8.61
CA GLU A 41 -1.29 5.86 -7.63
C GLU A 41 -0.75 5.86 -6.21
N VAL A 42 0.51 5.43 -6.03
CA VAL A 42 1.23 5.56 -4.76
C VAL A 42 1.30 7.02 -4.34
N GLU A 43 1.75 7.89 -5.25
CA GLU A 43 1.82 9.34 -5.01
C GLU A 43 0.43 9.91 -4.69
N HIS A 44 -0.59 9.55 -5.46
CA HIS A 44 -1.96 9.99 -5.24
C HIS A 44 -2.44 9.63 -3.82
N LEU A 45 -2.29 8.37 -3.39
CA LEU A 45 -2.77 7.91 -2.09
C LEU A 45 -2.02 8.55 -0.91
N LEU A 46 -0.71 8.74 -1.05
CA LEU A 46 0.10 9.46 -0.05
C LEU A 46 -0.35 10.92 0.07
N GLN A 47 -0.61 11.60 -1.04
CA GLN A 47 -1.11 12.98 -1.05
C GLN A 47 -2.48 13.12 -0.37
N HIS A 48 -3.33 12.09 -0.40
CA HIS A 48 -4.65 12.10 0.26
C HIS A 48 -4.60 11.72 1.75
N GLY A 49 -3.43 11.33 2.27
CA GLY A 49 -3.23 11.10 3.70
C GLY A 49 -3.09 9.64 4.13
N ALA A 50 -2.77 8.74 3.20
CA ALA A 50 -2.34 7.38 3.54
C ALA A 50 -0.97 7.43 4.23
N ASP A 51 -0.78 6.64 5.28
CA ASP A 51 0.52 6.54 5.97
C ASP A 51 1.45 5.59 5.24
N ILE A 52 0.89 4.51 4.71
CA ILE A 52 1.61 3.46 3.99
C ILE A 52 0.85 3.11 2.72
N VAL A 53 1.58 2.98 1.61
CA VAL A 53 1.01 2.46 0.36
C VAL A 53 1.83 1.27 -0.11
N ILE A 54 1.15 0.13 -0.28
CA ILE A 54 1.75 -1.11 -0.77
C ILE A 54 1.43 -1.24 -2.26
N MET A 55 2.48 -1.31 -3.08
CA MET A 55 2.33 -1.55 -4.52
C MET A 55 2.48 -3.03 -4.82
N GLY A 56 1.43 -3.66 -5.33
CA GLY A 56 1.37 -5.12 -5.52
C GLY A 56 2.49 -5.67 -6.41
N GLU A 57 2.80 -4.94 -7.48
CA GLU A 57 3.79 -5.30 -8.49
C GLU A 57 5.21 -5.29 -7.91
N ARG A 58 5.53 -4.31 -7.05
CA ARG A 58 6.81 -4.28 -6.32
C ARG A 58 6.92 -5.45 -5.35
N GLU A 59 5.85 -5.78 -4.65
CA GLU A 59 5.84 -6.92 -3.72
C GLU A 59 6.00 -8.26 -4.44
N ILE A 60 5.36 -8.42 -5.60
CA ILE A 60 5.53 -9.58 -6.47
C ILE A 60 6.98 -9.67 -6.96
N ALA A 61 7.53 -8.57 -7.50
CA ALA A 61 8.91 -8.53 -7.98
C ALA A 61 9.93 -8.85 -6.88
N ARG A 62 9.76 -8.28 -5.68
CA ARG A 62 10.56 -8.59 -4.50
C ARG A 62 10.53 -10.09 -4.18
N SER A 63 9.34 -10.68 -4.16
CA SER A 63 9.17 -12.11 -3.87
C SER A 63 9.86 -13.01 -4.91
N MET A 64 9.81 -12.62 -6.19
CA MET A 64 10.54 -13.31 -7.26
C MET A 64 12.06 -13.22 -7.07
N LEU A 65 12.58 -12.02 -6.81
CA LEU A 65 14.02 -11.80 -6.58
C LEU A 65 14.54 -12.57 -5.38
N GLU A 66 13.80 -12.57 -4.27
CA GLU A 66 14.16 -13.36 -3.08
C GLU A 66 14.23 -14.85 -3.38
N ARG A 67 13.31 -15.36 -4.22
CA ARG A 67 13.32 -16.78 -4.59
C ARG A 67 14.49 -17.11 -5.52
N ALA A 68 14.79 -16.26 -6.49
CA ALA A 68 15.96 -16.42 -7.35
C ALA A 68 17.28 -16.36 -6.55
N ALA A 69 17.41 -15.40 -5.62
CA ALA A 69 18.59 -15.24 -4.79
C ALA A 69 18.84 -16.45 -3.86
N ARG A 70 17.77 -17.06 -3.33
CA ARG A 70 17.89 -18.31 -2.56
C ARG A 70 18.40 -19.46 -3.42
N GLN A 71 17.97 -19.55 -4.67
CA GLN A 71 18.44 -20.59 -5.58
C GLN A 71 19.94 -20.46 -5.88
N VAL A 72 20.42 -19.26 -6.20
CA VAL A 72 21.86 -19.01 -6.47
C VAL A 72 22.75 -19.41 -5.28
N ARG A 73 22.31 -19.14 -4.05
CA ARG A 73 23.05 -19.48 -2.82
C ARG A 73 23.09 -20.98 -2.52
N ALA A 74 22.10 -21.75 -2.97
CA ALA A 74 22.04 -23.19 -2.76
C ALA A 74 22.90 -23.97 -3.77
N GLU A 75 23.23 -23.34 -4.90
CA GLU A 75 24.09 -23.88 -5.96
C GLU A 75 25.58 -23.52 -5.78
N SER A 76 25.91 -22.74 -4.74
CA SER A 76 27.27 -22.33 -4.34
C SER A 76 27.77 -23.16 -3.15
#